data_AF-T1EDT3-F1
#
_entry.id   AF-T1EDT3-F1
#
_cell.length_a   1.000
_cell.length_b   1.000
_cell.length_c   1.000
_cell.angle_alpha   90.00
_cell.angle_beta   90.00
_cell.angle_gamma   90.00
#
_symmetry.space_group_name_H-M   'P 1'
#
loop_
_entity.id
_entity.type
_entity.pdbx_description
1 polymer ?
#
loop_
_entity_poly.entity_id
_entity_poly.type
_entity_poly.pdbx_seq_one_letter_code
_entity_poly.pdbx_strand_id
1 'polypeptide(L)'
;MPGGIDASTHLQQSSATVKSADDFYSGSKAALAGGTTMIFDYVVPELNQSILEAFNKFHEMASEKSCCDFSLHVCLTCWSDKVAQEMEVLVKEKGVNSFHISLAGDAGHIAWNERELYEVLKKCKQLKVLLLVHAENGAIIKEKLKEVISQGVTGPEGHFYSRAEEAEIDAVYRVVSAGNLVNVPVYINNVTSMFSANVISEMRRRGKVVFGETRVSSLVLTGKEYFNESWRHAASHVVSPPFRNDSSIPGYLVNLLANDDLQVVSSDHCTYDVSQRALGKDDFTKIPAGVNGIQERLLVVWRKGVLTGRMDMNKFVAVTSTNAAKIFNLYPRKGRVAVGSDADLVIWDPDLVTTISTKTQQHKGDYNVFEGMEVKGGPSVVISAGSVVLDDDGFRVTQGSGQYVSLPPNCDFIYARISERDKANAPQKVVREPYSGPSFNLSNGIAALEISSSSQQAAHAEKGGEFYNRATSSGGRHQQDSSFHLSGAQIDDSQPVKPSMKVSQPPGGRSSQLW
;
A
#
# COMPACT_ATOMS: atom_id res chain seq x y z
N MET A 1 -17.87 10.31 20.85
CA MET A 1 -16.60 10.40 20.07
C MET A 1 -16.92 10.92 18.68
N PRO A 2 -15.96 11.45 17.88
CA PRO A 2 -16.25 11.71 16.46
C PRO A 2 -16.57 10.38 15.76
N GLY A 3 -17.41 10.43 14.72
CA GLY A 3 -17.66 9.28 13.86
C GLY A 3 -16.38 8.82 13.16
N GLY A 4 -16.30 7.51 12.93
CA GLY A 4 -15.16 6.90 12.25
C GLY A 4 -15.02 7.43 10.82
N ILE A 5 -13.78 7.54 10.35
CA ILE A 5 -13.45 7.79 8.95
C ILE A 5 -12.75 6.54 8.43
N ASP A 6 -13.32 5.90 7.42
CA ASP A 6 -12.69 4.78 6.74
C ASP A 6 -12.00 5.29 5.48
N ALA A 7 -10.66 5.23 5.44
CA ALA A 7 -9.86 5.83 4.39
C ALA A 7 -9.63 4.91 3.18
N SER A 8 -10.18 3.69 3.19
CA SER A 8 -9.97 2.72 2.11
C SER A 8 -11.22 1.85 1.93
N THR A 9 -12.07 2.17 0.94
CA THR A 9 -13.21 1.35 0.53
C THR A 9 -13.24 1.15 -0.99
N HIS A 10 -13.88 0.07 -1.42
CA HIS A 10 -14.08 -0.28 -2.83
C HIS A 10 -15.56 -0.65 -3.06
N LEU A 11 -16.40 0.37 -3.11
CA LEU A 11 -17.85 0.22 -3.25
C LEU A 11 -18.29 0.32 -4.70
N GLN A 12 -19.21 -0.57 -5.07
CA GLN A 12 -19.71 -0.69 -6.44
C GLN A 12 -18.60 -0.86 -7.51
N GLN A 13 -17.42 -1.34 -7.11
CA GLN A 13 -16.30 -1.56 -8.02
C GLN A 13 -16.65 -2.70 -8.98
N SER A 14 -16.48 -2.44 -10.27
CA SER A 14 -16.71 -3.43 -11.33
C SER A 14 -15.42 -3.69 -12.10
N SER A 15 -15.09 -4.96 -12.27
CA SER A 15 -14.16 -5.43 -13.30
C SER A 15 -14.95 -5.98 -14.49
N ALA A 16 -14.25 -6.40 -15.55
CA ALA A 16 -14.88 -7.05 -16.70
C ALA A 16 -15.63 -8.35 -16.34
N THR A 17 -15.33 -8.98 -15.19
CA THR A 17 -15.84 -10.31 -14.82
C THR A 17 -16.71 -10.31 -13.58
N VAL A 18 -16.50 -9.39 -12.64
CA VAL A 18 -17.21 -9.36 -11.35
C VAL A 18 -17.47 -7.93 -10.89
N LYS A 19 -18.49 -7.78 -10.05
CA LYS A 19 -18.82 -6.54 -9.36
C LYS A 19 -18.83 -6.80 -7.86
N SER A 20 -18.32 -5.87 -7.07
CA SER A 20 -18.43 -5.96 -5.61
C SER A 20 -19.89 -6.12 -5.18
N ALA A 21 -20.13 -6.91 -4.13
CA ALA A 21 -21.47 -7.18 -3.63
C ALA A 21 -22.10 -5.90 -3.07
N ASP A 22 -21.33 -5.12 -2.30
CA ASP A 22 -21.74 -3.82 -1.81
C ASP A 22 -21.62 -2.72 -2.86
N ASP A 23 -22.65 -1.89 -2.93
CA ASP A 23 -22.64 -0.59 -3.61
C ASP A 23 -22.53 0.57 -2.62
N PHE A 24 -22.49 1.80 -3.11
CA PHE A 24 -22.40 2.98 -2.25
C PHE A 24 -23.54 3.09 -1.23
N TYR A 25 -24.74 2.57 -1.52
CA TYR A 25 -25.85 2.59 -0.56
C TYR A 25 -25.64 1.55 0.54
N SER A 26 -25.46 0.29 0.16
CA SER A 26 -25.28 -0.82 1.12
C SER A 26 -23.99 -0.69 1.94
N GLY A 27 -22.89 -0.28 1.33
CA GLY A 27 -21.61 -0.07 2.01
C GLY A 27 -21.65 1.11 2.99
N SER A 28 -22.12 2.29 2.58
CA SER A 28 -22.21 3.44 3.51
C SER A 28 -23.24 3.22 4.62
N LYS A 29 -24.33 2.50 4.33
CA LYS A 29 -25.28 2.03 5.33
C LYS A 29 -24.58 1.11 6.35
N ALA A 30 -23.75 0.18 5.91
CA ALA A 30 -22.98 -0.67 6.81
C ALA A 30 -21.92 0.09 7.61
N ALA A 31 -21.28 1.10 7.00
CA ALA A 31 -20.35 2.00 7.67
C ALA A 31 -21.04 2.69 8.87
N LEU A 32 -22.22 3.27 8.66
CA LEU A 32 -22.99 3.95 9.69
C LEU A 32 -23.43 2.99 10.81
N ALA A 33 -23.86 1.78 10.46
CA ALA A 33 -24.19 0.75 11.46
C ALA A 33 -22.98 0.37 12.35
N GLY A 34 -21.77 0.50 11.82
CA GLY A 34 -20.51 0.29 12.55
C GLY A 34 -19.96 1.53 13.27
N GLY A 35 -20.63 2.69 13.18
CA GLY A 35 -20.17 3.98 13.74
C GLY A 35 -19.17 4.73 12.85
N THR A 36 -18.99 4.35 11.59
CA THR A 36 -18.23 5.10 10.59
C THR A 36 -19.17 6.06 9.85
N THR A 37 -18.86 7.36 9.86
CA THR A 37 -19.71 8.42 9.29
C THR A 37 -19.10 9.08 8.06
N MET A 38 -17.89 8.68 7.67
CA MET A 38 -17.29 9.08 6.41
C MET A 38 -16.48 7.95 5.79
N ILE A 39 -16.56 7.81 4.47
CA ILE A 39 -15.77 6.86 3.69
C ILE A 39 -14.92 7.55 2.62
N PHE A 40 -13.79 6.96 2.28
CA PHE A 40 -13.03 7.27 1.08
C PHE A 40 -13.02 6.07 0.16
N ASP A 41 -13.48 6.28 -1.07
CA ASP A 41 -13.55 5.23 -2.07
C ASP A 41 -12.53 5.45 -3.20
N TYR A 42 -12.06 4.37 -3.82
CA TYR A 42 -11.13 4.46 -4.95
C TYR A 42 -11.89 4.50 -6.28
N VAL A 43 -11.71 5.61 -6.99
CA VAL A 43 -12.04 5.69 -8.41
C VAL A 43 -11.01 4.87 -9.18
N VAL A 44 -11.45 3.74 -9.73
CA VAL A 44 -10.61 2.87 -10.56
C VAL A 44 -11.01 3.07 -12.04
N PRO A 45 -10.19 3.77 -12.85
CA PRO A 45 -10.44 3.91 -14.27
C PRO A 45 -10.36 2.56 -14.99
N GLU A 46 -11.25 2.34 -15.96
CA GLU A 46 -11.13 1.23 -16.90
C GLU A 46 -9.89 1.41 -17.79
N LEU A 47 -9.43 0.33 -18.44
CA LEU A 47 -8.24 0.40 -19.31
C LEU A 47 -8.44 1.44 -20.41
N ASN A 48 -7.50 2.39 -20.52
CA ASN A 48 -7.53 3.53 -21.46
C ASN A 48 -8.62 4.59 -21.20
N GLN A 49 -9.38 4.49 -20.10
CA GLN A 49 -10.34 5.52 -19.71
C GLN A 49 -9.64 6.76 -19.17
N SER A 50 -10.19 7.96 -19.43
CA SER A 50 -9.73 9.19 -18.77
C SER A 50 -9.98 9.11 -17.26
N ILE A 51 -9.03 9.59 -16.46
CA ILE A 51 -9.22 9.62 -15.00
C ILE A 51 -10.29 10.65 -14.58
N LEU A 52 -10.55 11.68 -15.41
CA LEU A 52 -11.62 12.65 -15.20
C LEU A 52 -13.00 12.03 -15.44
N GLU A 53 -13.14 11.26 -16.52
CA GLU A 53 -14.39 10.55 -16.83
C GLU A 53 -14.72 9.53 -15.75
N ALA A 54 -13.71 8.76 -15.32
CA ALA A 54 -13.85 7.81 -14.23
C ALA A 54 -14.29 8.52 -12.93
N PHE A 55 -13.66 9.65 -12.58
CA PHE A 55 -14.03 10.43 -11.40
C PHE A 55 -15.49 10.90 -11.46
N ASN A 56 -15.93 11.49 -12.58
CA ASN A 56 -17.30 11.99 -12.69
C ASN A 56 -18.32 10.85 -12.54
N LYS A 57 -18.06 9.69 -13.15
CA LYS A 57 -18.90 8.48 -13.02
C LYS A 57 -19.01 8.03 -11.56
N PHE A 58 -17.88 7.90 -10.86
CA PHE A 58 -17.89 7.49 -9.44
C PHE A 58 -18.52 8.54 -8.53
N HIS A 59 -18.24 9.82 -8.75
CA HIS A 59 -18.85 10.91 -8.01
C HIS A 59 -20.38 10.91 -8.14
N GLU A 60 -20.91 10.74 -9.35
CA GLU A 60 -22.36 10.64 -9.59
C GLU A 60 -22.96 9.41 -8.89
N MET A 61 -22.38 8.22 -9.10
CA MET A 61 -22.84 6.98 -8.46
C MET A 61 -22.86 7.06 -6.93
N ALA A 62 -21.83 7.67 -6.34
CA ALA A 62 -21.74 7.84 -4.89
C ALA A 62 -22.72 8.91 -4.38
N SER A 63 -22.87 10.03 -5.08
CA SER A 63 -23.80 11.12 -4.71
C SER A 63 -25.25 10.64 -4.69
N GLU A 64 -25.64 9.76 -5.62
CA GLU A 64 -26.99 9.21 -5.69
C GLU A 64 -27.31 8.17 -4.59
N LYS A 65 -26.29 7.61 -3.94
CA LYS A 65 -26.44 6.38 -3.15
C LYS A 65 -25.92 6.47 -1.72
N SER A 66 -24.85 7.20 -1.49
CA SER A 66 -24.19 7.21 -0.18
C SER A 66 -25.12 7.74 0.91
N CYS A 67 -25.13 7.06 2.05
CA CYS A 67 -25.88 7.44 3.26
C CYS A 67 -25.04 8.29 4.22
N CYS A 68 -23.73 8.35 4.01
CA CYS A 68 -22.80 9.14 4.80
C CYS A 68 -21.90 9.96 3.89
N ASP A 69 -21.26 10.99 4.44
CA ASP A 69 -20.31 11.80 3.68
C ASP A 69 -19.19 10.92 3.09
N PHE A 70 -18.69 11.32 1.92
CA PHE A 70 -17.66 10.57 1.24
C PHE A 70 -16.66 11.48 0.52
N SER A 71 -15.48 10.96 0.27
CA SER A 71 -14.55 11.54 -0.69
C SER A 71 -13.92 10.45 -1.55
N LEU A 72 -13.10 10.84 -2.52
CA LEU A 72 -12.63 9.94 -3.57
C LEU A 72 -11.12 10.05 -3.76
N HIS A 73 -10.44 8.91 -3.66
CA HIS A 73 -9.08 8.74 -4.16
C HIS A 73 -9.14 8.40 -5.65
N VAL A 74 -8.25 8.95 -6.48
CA VAL A 74 -8.22 8.62 -7.91
C VAL A 74 -7.03 7.72 -8.22
N CYS A 75 -7.31 6.50 -8.68
CA CYS A 75 -6.29 5.55 -9.10
C CYS A 75 -5.68 5.97 -10.44
N LEU A 76 -4.35 5.93 -10.50
CA LEU A 76 -3.58 6.12 -11.71
C LEU A 76 -3.11 4.75 -12.19
N THR A 77 -3.47 4.40 -13.42
CA THR A 77 -3.20 3.07 -14.01
C THR A 77 -2.00 3.09 -14.96
N CYS A 78 -1.56 4.29 -15.37
CA CYS A 78 -0.37 4.55 -16.16
C CYS A 78 0.13 5.98 -15.93
N TRP A 79 1.34 6.27 -16.41
CA TRP A 79 1.88 7.63 -16.43
C TRP A 79 1.91 8.19 -17.86
N SER A 80 1.41 9.41 -18.04
CA SER A 80 1.52 10.17 -19.29
C SER A 80 1.30 11.67 -19.04
N ASP A 81 1.67 12.51 -20.00
CA ASP A 81 1.41 13.96 -19.91
C ASP A 81 -0.09 14.28 -19.82
N LYS A 82 -0.93 13.48 -20.48
CA LYS A 82 -2.39 13.58 -20.37
C LYS A 82 -2.84 13.33 -18.93
N VAL A 83 -2.40 12.22 -18.32
CA VAL A 83 -2.71 11.91 -16.92
C VAL A 83 -2.24 13.02 -15.99
N ALA A 84 -1.04 13.57 -16.22
CA ALA A 84 -0.52 14.68 -15.43
C ALA A 84 -1.40 15.95 -15.52
N GLN A 85 -1.95 16.26 -16.70
CA GLN A 85 -2.89 17.38 -16.89
C GLN A 85 -4.23 17.11 -16.22
N GLU A 86 -4.78 15.90 -16.36
CA GLU A 86 -6.04 15.48 -15.74
C GLU A 86 -5.95 15.52 -14.21
N MET A 87 -4.78 15.16 -13.64
CA MET A 87 -4.51 15.33 -12.21
C MET A 87 -4.64 16.80 -11.78
N GLU A 88 -4.16 17.76 -12.59
CA GLU A 88 -4.31 19.18 -12.22
C GLU A 88 -5.77 19.62 -12.16
N VAL A 89 -6.57 19.17 -13.14
CA VAL A 89 -8.01 19.49 -13.21
C VAL A 89 -8.73 18.89 -12.00
N LEU A 90 -8.48 17.63 -11.67
CA LEU A 90 -9.05 16.98 -10.48
C LEU A 90 -8.73 17.73 -9.18
N VAL A 91 -7.48 18.20 -9.04
CA VAL A 91 -7.04 18.95 -7.85
C VAL A 91 -7.68 20.33 -7.78
N LYS A 92 -7.66 21.09 -8.89
CA LYS A 92 -8.10 22.49 -8.92
C LYS A 92 -9.62 22.64 -8.93
N GLU A 93 -10.31 21.77 -9.65
CA GLU A 93 -11.74 21.94 -9.97
C GLU A 93 -12.63 20.93 -9.25
N LYS A 94 -12.11 19.75 -8.89
CA LYS A 94 -12.91 18.67 -8.30
C LYS A 94 -12.61 18.43 -6.82
N GLY A 95 -11.58 19.02 -6.25
CA GLY A 95 -11.26 18.87 -4.83
C GLY A 95 -10.65 17.51 -4.48
N VAL A 96 -9.91 16.90 -5.40
CA VAL A 96 -9.14 15.68 -5.13
C VAL A 96 -7.77 16.09 -4.58
N ASN A 97 -7.36 15.58 -3.42
CA ASN A 97 -6.02 15.85 -2.87
C ASN A 97 -5.17 14.59 -2.65
N SER A 98 -5.60 13.48 -3.23
CA SER A 98 -5.03 12.15 -3.03
C SER A 98 -5.19 11.29 -4.28
N PHE A 99 -4.08 10.75 -4.77
CA PHE A 99 -4.03 9.82 -5.89
C PHE A 99 -3.50 8.47 -5.41
N HIS A 100 -3.88 7.39 -6.07
CA HIS A 100 -3.45 6.04 -5.71
C HIS A 100 -2.73 5.36 -6.88
N ILE A 101 -1.67 4.61 -6.59
CA ILE A 101 -1.03 3.70 -7.56
C ILE A 101 -0.89 2.31 -6.95
N SER A 102 -0.97 1.28 -7.80
CA SER A 102 -0.62 -0.09 -7.42
C SER A 102 0.65 -0.53 -8.13
N LEU A 103 1.66 -0.95 -7.35
CA LEU A 103 2.91 -1.50 -7.87
C LEU A 103 2.84 -3.01 -8.13
N ALA A 104 1.76 -3.66 -7.68
CA ALA A 104 1.55 -5.10 -7.85
C ALA A 104 1.17 -5.48 -9.31
N GLY A 105 0.65 -4.53 -10.10
CA GLY A 105 0.27 -4.77 -11.49
C GLY A 105 -0.96 -5.67 -11.67
N ASP A 106 -1.82 -5.75 -10.65
CA ASP A 106 -3.07 -6.52 -10.71
C ASP A 106 -4.09 -5.87 -11.67
N ALA A 107 -5.07 -6.66 -12.13
CA ALA A 107 -6.24 -6.21 -12.91
C ALA A 107 -5.94 -5.56 -14.29
N GLY A 108 -4.83 -5.91 -14.93
CA GLY A 108 -4.51 -5.45 -16.29
C GLY A 108 -3.89 -4.04 -16.35
N HIS A 109 -3.49 -3.50 -15.20
CA HIS A 109 -2.73 -2.25 -15.12
C HIS A 109 -1.25 -2.47 -15.47
N ILE A 110 -0.63 -1.49 -16.10
CA ILE A 110 0.77 -1.56 -16.51
C ILE A 110 1.64 -1.49 -15.26
N ALA A 111 2.64 -2.37 -15.15
CA ALA A 111 3.62 -2.31 -14.07
C ALA A 111 4.39 -0.98 -14.13
N TRP A 112 4.32 -0.21 -13.04
CA TRP A 112 5.03 1.05 -12.89
C TRP A 112 6.54 0.81 -12.83
N ASN A 113 7.28 1.36 -13.77
CA ASN A 113 8.75 1.39 -13.67
C ASN A 113 9.24 2.52 -12.76
N GLU A 114 10.53 2.53 -12.43
CA GLU A 114 11.12 3.49 -11.49
C GLU A 114 11.02 4.93 -12.00
N ARG A 115 11.12 5.15 -13.32
CA ARG A 115 10.98 6.48 -13.91
C ARG A 115 9.57 7.00 -13.74
N GLU A 116 8.56 6.20 -14.04
CA GLU A 116 7.15 6.58 -13.91
C GLU A 116 6.78 6.86 -12.46
N LEU A 117 7.24 6.02 -11.52
CA LEU A 117 7.08 6.25 -10.08
C LEU A 117 7.71 7.59 -9.66
N TYR A 118 8.90 7.89 -10.14
CA TYR A 118 9.58 9.15 -9.82
C TYR A 118 8.84 10.37 -10.39
N GLU A 119 8.33 10.29 -11.62
CA GLU A 119 7.59 11.39 -12.25
C GLU A 119 6.23 11.63 -11.59
N VAL A 120 5.47 10.59 -11.23
CA VAL A 120 4.20 10.78 -10.50
C VAL A 120 4.43 11.37 -9.11
N LEU A 121 5.50 10.98 -8.41
CA LEU A 121 5.89 11.58 -7.14
C LEU A 121 6.22 13.07 -7.29
N LYS A 122 6.98 13.45 -8.34
CA LYS A 122 7.25 14.86 -8.66
C LYS A 122 5.96 15.63 -8.95
N LYS A 123 5.02 15.03 -9.68
CA LYS A 123 3.73 15.67 -9.95
C LYS A 123 2.90 15.86 -8.69
N CYS A 124 2.86 14.86 -7.82
CA CYS A 124 2.17 14.96 -6.53
C CYS A 124 2.77 16.08 -5.68
N LYS A 125 4.10 16.22 -5.66
CA LYS A 125 4.78 17.34 -5.00
C LYS A 125 4.40 18.70 -5.59
N GLN A 126 4.40 18.82 -6.91
CA GLN A 126 4.01 20.06 -7.61
C GLN A 126 2.59 20.48 -7.25
N LEU A 127 1.65 19.54 -7.24
CA LEU A 127 0.25 19.76 -6.91
C LEU A 127 -0.01 19.84 -5.39
N LYS A 128 1.00 19.50 -4.58
CA LYS A 128 0.93 19.40 -3.12
C LYS A 128 -0.20 18.47 -2.64
N VAL A 129 -0.24 17.29 -3.23
CA VAL A 129 -1.22 16.22 -2.96
C VAL A 129 -0.52 14.97 -2.44
N LEU A 130 -1.28 14.04 -1.87
CA LEU A 130 -0.76 12.80 -1.32
C LEU A 130 -0.78 11.68 -2.37
N LEU A 131 0.30 10.89 -2.43
CA LEU A 131 0.30 9.64 -3.19
C LEU A 131 0.13 8.45 -2.24
N LEU A 132 -0.95 7.72 -2.46
CA LEU A 132 -1.30 6.47 -1.82
C LEU A 132 -0.74 5.32 -2.67
N VAL A 133 -0.16 4.32 -2.04
CA VAL A 133 0.53 3.24 -2.74
C VAL A 133 0.16 1.89 -2.16
N HIS A 134 -0.46 1.06 -2.99
CA HIS A 134 -0.47 -0.38 -2.80
C HIS A 134 0.91 -0.93 -3.21
N ALA A 135 1.71 -1.28 -2.21
CA ALA A 135 3.13 -1.55 -2.35
C ALA A 135 3.44 -3.05 -2.29
N GLU A 136 3.27 -3.75 -3.41
CA GLU A 136 3.87 -5.07 -3.64
C GLU A 136 4.67 -5.07 -4.95
N ASN A 137 5.75 -5.84 -5.06
CA ASN A 137 6.55 -5.92 -6.28
C ASN A 137 5.85 -6.79 -7.34
N GLY A 138 5.15 -6.15 -8.27
CA GLY A 138 4.38 -6.85 -9.31
C GLY A 138 5.20 -7.70 -10.27
N ALA A 139 6.46 -7.34 -10.54
CA ALA A 139 7.33 -8.14 -11.40
C ALA A 139 7.67 -9.48 -10.74
N ILE A 140 7.98 -9.46 -9.44
CA ILE A 140 8.23 -10.67 -8.65
C ILE A 140 6.95 -11.50 -8.52
N ILE A 141 5.82 -10.87 -8.18
CA ILE A 141 4.52 -11.56 -8.08
C ILE A 141 4.18 -12.29 -9.37
N LYS A 142 4.36 -11.65 -10.54
CA LYS A 142 4.09 -12.26 -11.84
C LYS A 142 4.89 -13.53 -12.09
N GLU A 143 6.16 -13.57 -11.69
CA GLU A 143 6.98 -14.78 -11.82
C GLU A 143 6.60 -15.84 -10.77
N LYS A 144 6.34 -15.43 -9.52
CA LYS A 144 5.88 -16.35 -8.46
C LYS A 144 4.53 -16.99 -8.79
N LEU A 145 3.60 -16.26 -9.41
CA LEU A 145 2.33 -16.79 -9.89
C LEU A 145 2.55 -17.97 -10.86
N LYS A 146 3.42 -17.80 -11.86
CA LYS A 146 3.76 -18.87 -12.81
C LYS A 146 4.41 -20.06 -12.11
N GLU A 147 5.34 -19.80 -11.20
CA GLU A 147 6.04 -20.82 -10.43
C GLU A 147 5.07 -21.67 -9.60
N VAL A 148 4.20 -21.03 -8.82
CA VAL A 148 3.21 -21.70 -7.95
C VAL A 148 2.23 -22.54 -8.79
N ILE A 149 1.72 -22.00 -9.90
CA ILE A 149 0.85 -22.75 -10.81
C ILE A 149 1.60 -23.94 -11.43
N SER A 150 2.87 -23.77 -11.82
CA SER A 150 3.66 -24.86 -12.41
C SER A 150 3.93 -26.01 -11.43
N GLN A 151 3.84 -25.75 -10.13
CA GLN A 151 3.93 -26.76 -9.06
C GLN A 151 2.59 -27.46 -8.81
N GLY A 152 1.53 -27.13 -9.56
CA GLY A 152 0.20 -27.72 -9.40
C GLY A 152 -0.63 -27.12 -8.26
N VAL A 153 -0.17 -26.02 -7.65
CA VAL A 153 -0.91 -25.32 -6.60
C VAL A 153 -1.91 -24.37 -7.24
N THR A 154 -3.19 -24.73 -7.19
CA THR A 154 -4.28 -23.97 -7.81
C THR A 154 -5.33 -23.46 -6.83
N GLY A 155 -5.29 -23.87 -5.56
CA GLY A 155 -6.19 -23.41 -4.51
C GLY A 155 -5.80 -22.04 -3.93
N PRO A 156 -6.63 -21.46 -3.05
CA PRO A 156 -6.42 -20.14 -2.47
C PRO A 156 -5.05 -19.94 -1.78
N GLU A 157 -4.44 -21.00 -1.27
CA GLU A 157 -3.07 -21.01 -0.74
C GLU A 157 -2.02 -20.58 -1.77
N GLY A 158 -2.28 -20.79 -3.06
CA GLY A 158 -1.43 -20.26 -4.13
C GLY A 158 -1.36 -18.73 -4.15
N HIS A 159 -2.46 -18.04 -3.79
CA HIS A 159 -2.48 -16.58 -3.66
C HIS A 159 -1.53 -16.12 -2.55
N PHE A 160 -1.51 -16.82 -1.43
CA PHE A 160 -0.56 -16.57 -0.35
C PHE A 160 0.89 -16.81 -0.79
N TYR A 161 1.19 -17.95 -1.43
CA TYR A 161 2.56 -18.29 -1.86
C TYR A 161 3.10 -17.39 -2.98
N SER A 162 2.22 -16.91 -3.85
CA SER A 162 2.60 -16.03 -4.97
C SER A 162 2.92 -14.59 -4.53
N ARG A 163 2.47 -14.19 -3.34
CA ARG A 163 2.63 -12.85 -2.77
C ARG A 163 3.38 -12.89 -1.43
N ALA A 164 4.58 -13.45 -1.46
CA ALA A 164 5.47 -13.50 -0.31
C ALA A 164 5.73 -12.09 0.27
N GLU A 165 6.02 -12.00 1.57
CA GLU A 165 6.13 -10.69 2.24
C GLU A 165 7.30 -9.84 1.73
N GLU A 166 8.34 -10.48 1.19
CA GLU A 166 9.48 -9.82 0.56
C GLU A 166 9.07 -8.93 -0.61
N ALA A 167 8.00 -9.29 -1.33
CA ALA A 167 7.47 -8.44 -2.40
C ALA A 167 6.85 -7.15 -1.85
N GLU A 168 6.22 -7.19 -0.67
CA GLU A 168 5.72 -6.00 0.03
C GLU A 168 6.90 -5.17 0.55
N ILE A 169 7.87 -5.81 1.21
CA ILE A 169 9.04 -5.14 1.82
C ILE A 169 9.83 -4.35 0.78
N ASP A 170 10.15 -4.99 -0.37
CA ASP A 170 10.87 -4.35 -1.47
C ASP A 170 10.13 -3.12 -1.99
N ALA A 171 8.84 -3.26 -2.29
CA ALA A 171 8.04 -2.17 -2.84
C ALA A 171 7.88 -1.01 -1.84
N VAL A 172 7.65 -1.30 -0.56
CA VAL A 172 7.57 -0.26 0.49
C VAL A 172 8.88 0.49 0.59
N TYR A 173 10.02 -0.20 0.66
CA TYR A 173 11.33 0.45 0.74
C TYR A 173 11.61 1.31 -0.50
N ARG A 174 11.29 0.81 -1.71
CA ARG A 174 11.47 1.50 -2.98
C ARG A 174 10.64 2.78 -3.04
N VAL A 175 9.36 2.73 -2.68
CA VAL A 175 8.44 3.89 -2.67
C VAL A 175 8.91 4.95 -1.68
N VAL A 176 9.24 4.55 -0.46
CA VAL A 176 9.67 5.50 0.58
C VAL A 176 11.01 6.14 0.22
N SER A 177 11.91 5.37 -0.39
CA SER A 177 13.18 5.89 -0.90
C SER A 177 12.97 6.91 -2.03
N ALA A 178 12.14 6.57 -3.01
CA ALA A 178 11.80 7.47 -4.12
C ALA A 178 11.10 8.75 -3.64
N GLY A 179 10.12 8.62 -2.74
CA GLY A 179 9.42 9.76 -2.14
C GLY A 179 10.38 10.68 -1.38
N ASN A 180 11.36 10.12 -0.67
CA ASN A 180 12.39 10.91 0.00
C ASN A 180 13.34 11.61 -1.00
N LEU A 181 13.70 10.99 -2.12
CA LEU A 181 14.53 11.64 -3.17
C LEU A 181 13.80 12.85 -3.77
N VAL A 182 12.49 12.74 -4.00
CA VAL A 182 11.65 13.85 -4.47
C VAL A 182 11.34 14.86 -3.37
N ASN A 183 11.49 14.47 -2.09
CA ASN A 183 11.00 15.19 -0.91
C ASN A 183 9.48 15.47 -0.99
N VAL A 184 8.70 14.38 -1.05
CA VAL A 184 7.23 14.39 -1.09
C VAL A 184 6.68 13.39 -0.06
N PRO A 185 5.53 13.67 0.59
CA PRO A 185 4.90 12.70 1.49
C PRO A 185 4.35 11.52 0.69
N VAL A 186 4.51 10.31 1.24
CA VAL A 186 3.92 9.07 0.69
C VAL A 186 3.08 8.37 1.75
N TYR A 187 2.02 7.70 1.31
CA TYR A 187 1.10 6.93 2.15
C TYR A 187 1.09 5.48 1.67
N ILE A 188 1.45 4.55 2.55
CA ILE A 188 1.49 3.12 2.23
C ILE A 188 0.17 2.48 2.70
N ASN A 189 -0.61 1.96 1.75
CA ASN A 189 -1.88 1.29 2.03
C ASN A 189 -1.66 -0.14 2.52
N ASN A 190 -2.63 -0.63 3.30
CA ASN A 190 -2.81 -2.05 3.59
C ASN A 190 -1.53 -2.79 4.04
N VAL A 191 -0.71 -2.18 4.89
CA VAL A 191 0.50 -2.80 5.44
C VAL A 191 0.13 -4.07 6.20
N THR A 192 0.68 -5.22 5.79
CA THR A 192 0.41 -6.52 6.42
C THR A 192 1.67 -7.19 6.98
N SER A 193 2.87 -6.87 6.48
CA SER A 193 4.13 -7.42 6.99
C SER A 193 4.71 -6.63 8.17
N MET A 194 5.28 -7.35 9.13
CA MET A 194 6.08 -6.78 10.23
C MET A 194 7.27 -5.97 9.70
N PHE A 195 7.96 -6.47 8.68
CA PHE A 195 9.15 -5.82 8.13
C PHE A 195 8.80 -4.57 7.33
N SER A 196 7.73 -4.60 6.54
CA SER A 196 7.20 -3.41 5.85
C SER A 196 6.82 -2.31 6.84
N ALA A 197 6.15 -2.67 7.92
CA ALA A 197 5.80 -1.72 8.98
C ALA A 197 7.04 -1.17 9.70
N ASN A 198 8.08 -2.00 9.90
CA ASN A 198 9.38 -1.56 10.43
C ASN A 198 10.09 -0.56 9.52
N VAL A 199 10.06 -0.74 8.21
CA VAL A 199 10.61 0.22 7.24
C VAL A 199 9.93 1.58 7.41
N ILE A 200 8.61 1.61 7.55
CA ILE A 200 7.85 2.84 7.79
C ILE A 200 8.27 3.48 9.12
N SER A 201 8.29 2.72 10.21
CA SER A 201 8.73 3.19 11.53
C SER A 201 10.14 3.78 11.49
N GLU A 202 11.09 3.08 10.88
CA GLU A 202 12.48 3.50 10.79
C GLU A 202 12.63 4.78 9.97
N MET A 203 11.97 4.85 8.81
CA MET A 203 12.03 6.04 7.96
C MET A 203 11.38 7.25 8.66
N ARG A 204 10.30 7.05 9.41
CA ARG A 204 9.73 8.12 10.27
C ARG A 204 10.69 8.57 11.35
N ARG A 205 11.39 7.65 12.02
CA ARG A 205 12.44 7.96 13.01
C ARG A 205 13.62 8.75 12.41
N ARG A 206 13.97 8.48 11.15
CA ARG A 206 14.94 9.28 10.36
C ARG A 206 14.35 10.61 9.86
N GLY A 207 13.16 10.96 10.31
CA GLY A 207 12.45 12.18 9.96
C GLY A 207 11.84 12.14 8.56
N LYS A 208 11.70 11.02 7.85
CA LYS A 208 11.02 11.00 6.54
C LYS A 208 9.52 11.24 6.70
N VAL A 209 8.87 11.81 5.68
CA VAL A 209 7.41 12.02 5.70
C VAL A 209 6.75 10.84 5.01
N VAL A 210 6.48 9.80 5.80
CA VAL A 210 5.73 8.62 5.36
C VAL A 210 4.62 8.32 6.36
N PHE A 211 3.48 7.93 5.81
CA PHE A 211 2.33 7.45 6.55
C PHE A 211 2.06 5.99 6.20
N GLY A 212 1.58 5.23 7.18
CA GLY A 212 1.21 3.83 7.02
C GLY A 212 -0.22 3.60 7.47
N GLU A 213 -0.94 2.85 6.66
CA GLU A 213 -2.26 2.33 6.93
C GLU A 213 -2.21 0.81 7.02
N THR A 214 -2.96 0.23 7.94
CA THR A 214 -3.20 -1.21 7.94
C THR A 214 -4.70 -1.50 7.84
N ARG A 215 -5.00 -2.69 7.32
CA ARG A 215 -6.36 -3.20 7.16
C ARG A 215 -6.86 -3.76 8.48
N VAL A 216 -8.11 -3.50 8.85
CA VAL A 216 -8.68 -4.00 10.11
C VAL A 216 -8.67 -5.53 10.22
N SER A 217 -8.84 -6.25 9.12
CA SER A 217 -8.74 -7.70 9.10
C SER A 217 -7.33 -8.21 9.40
N SER A 218 -6.28 -7.44 9.07
CA SER A 218 -4.89 -7.76 9.46
C SER A 218 -4.62 -7.63 10.97
N LEU A 219 -5.54 -7.01 11.73
CA LEU A 219 -5.46 -6.95 13.20
C LEU A 219 -6.02 -8.20 13.89
N VAL A 220 -6.52 -9.17 13.11
CA VAL A 220 -7.18 -10.37 13.61
C VAL A 220 -6.66 -11.62 12.91
N LEU A 221 -6.68 -11.60 11.58
CA LEU A 221 -6.55 -12.77 10.74
C LEU A 221 -5.08 -13.05 10.41
N THR A 222 -4.80 -14.30 10.10
CA THR A 222 -3.45 -14.78 9.76
C THR A 222 -3.49 -15.57 8.45
N GLY A 223 -2.33 -15.84 7.87
CA GLY A 223 -2.21 -16.65 6.65
C GLY A 223 -2.77 -18.07 6.78
N LYS A 224 -3.05 -18.54 8.00
CA LYS A 224 -3.68 -19.85 8.25
C LYS A 224 -5.03 -20.00 7.56
N GLU A 225 -5.77 -18.91 7.35
CA GLU A 225 -7.08 -18.96 6.71
C GLU A 225 -7.03 -19.50 5.27
N TYR A 226 -5.90 -19.30 4.57
CA TYR A 226 -5.70 -19.81 3.21
C TYR A 226 -5.53 -21.32 3.14
N PHE A 227 -5.17 -21.96 4.24
CA PHE A 227 -4.89 -23.40 4.34
C PHE A 227 -6.06 -24.19 4.93
N ASN A 228 -7.24 -23.56 5.05
CA ASN A 228 -8.44 -24.24 5.50
C ASN A 228 -8.89 -25.29 4.47
N GLU A 229 -9.28 -26.47 4.93
CA GLU A 229 -9.76 -27.57 4.06
C GLU A 229 -11.01 -27.17 3.27
N SER A 230 -11.83 -26.26 3.80
CA SER A 230 -12.96 -25.70 3.09
C SER A 230 -12.50 -24.64 2.10
N TRP A 231 -12.55 -24.97 0.81
CA TRP A 231 -12.26 -24.01 -0.27
C TRP A 231 -13.09 -22.71 -0.13
N ARG A 232 -14.38 -22.83 0.26
CA ARG A 232 -15.26 -21.67 0.51
C ARG A 232 -14.66 -20.74 1.57
N HIS A 233 -14.14 -21.30 2.65
CA HIS A 233 -13.51 -20.54 3.73
C HIS A 233 -12.23 -19.87 3.23
N ALA A 234 -11.31 -20.66 2.65
CA ALA A 234 -10.01 -20.16 2.20
C ALA A 234 -10.15 -19.08 1.11
N ALA A 235 -11.04 -19.28 0.13
CA ALA A 235 -11.29 -18.31 -0.94
C ALA A 235 -11.91 -17.00 -0.41
N SER A 236 -12.70 -17.06 0.67
CA SER A 236 -13.32 -15.88 1.29
C SER A 236 -12.31 -14.97 2.01
N HIS A 237 -11.08 -15.45 2.22
CA HIS A 237 -9.99 -14.69 2.84
C HIS A 237 -8.96 -14.17 1.81
N VAL A 238 -9.15 -14.44 0.52
CA VAL A 238 -8.29 -13.94 -0.56
C VAL A 238 -8.38 -12.42 -0.64
N VAL A 239 -7.23 -11.77 -0.39
CA VAL A 239 -7.05 -10.32 -0.37
C VAL A 239 -5.59 -9.97 -0.68
N SER A 240 -5.32 -8.78 -1.21
CA SER A 240 -3.97 -8.31 -1.55
C SER A 240 -3.63 -7.02 -0.81
N PRO A 241 -2.47 -6.90 -0.11
CA PRO A 241 -1.55 -7.99 0.20
C PRO A 241 -2.23 -9.06 1.08
N PRO A 242 -1.79 -10.33 1.02
CA PRO A 242 -2.41 -11.40 1.79
C PRO A 242 -2.12 -11.27 3.30
N PHE A 243 -2.92 -11.96 4.11
CA PHE A 243 -2.63 -12.14 5.52
C PHE A 243 -1.33 -12.94 5.71
N ARG A 244 -0.56 -12.58 6.74
CA ARG A 244 0.76 -13.18 7.00
C ARG A 244 0.65 -14.34 8.00
N ASN A 245 1.49 -15.36 7.86
CA ASN A 245 1.37 -16.60 8.64
C ASN A 245 1.80 -16.44 10.11
N ASP A 246 2.71 -15.50 10.39
CA ASP A 246 3.15 -15.22 11.76
C ASP A 246 1.98 -14.66 12.60
N SER A 247 1.58 -15.43 13.61
CA SER A 247 0.46 -15.08 14.48
C SER A 247 0.73 -13.92 15.43
N SER A 248 1.97 -13.44 15.53
CA SER A 248 2.34 -12.25 16.30
C SER A 248 2.00 -10.94 15.56
N ILE A 249 1.91 -10.98 14.22
CA ILE A 249 1.73 -9.81 13.37
C ILE A 249 0.46 -9.01 13.73
N PRO A 250 -0.73 -9.62 13.92
CA PRO A 250 -1.93 -8.87 14.30
C PRO A 250 -1.73 -7.99 15.55
N GLY A 251 -1.17 -8.55 16.62
CA GLY A 251 -0.86 -7.80 17.84
C GLY A 251 0.26 -6.77 17.64
N TYR A 252 1.23 -7.07 16.79
CA TYR A 252 2.32 -6.16 16.46
C TYR A 252 1.82 -4.92 15.70
N LEU A 253 0.94 -5.10 14.71
CA LEU A 253 0.31 -3.99 13.98
C LEU A 253 -0.52 -3.10 14.92
N VAL A 254 -1.23 -3.67 15.89
CA VAL A 254 -1.92 -2.89 16.93
C VAL A 254 -0.94 -2.05 17.74
N ASN A 255 0.24 -2.58 18.09
CA ASN A 255 1.26 -1.80 18.81
C ASN A 255 1.81 -0.64 17.95
N LEU A 256 2.02 -0.86 16.66
CA LEU A 256 2.48 0.19 15.76
C LEU A 256 1.42 1.28 15.55
N LEU A 257 0.14 0.90 15.52
CA LEU A 257 -0.97 1.86 15.59
C LEU A 257 -0.93 2.64 16.89
N ALA A 258 -0.78 1.98 18.04
CA ALA A 258 -0.71 2.61 19.36
C ALA A 258 0.47 3.61 19.47
N ASN A 259 1.60 3.28 18.86
CA ASN A 259 2.83 4.08 18.90
C ASN A 259 2.92 5.17 17.80
N ASP A 260 1.92 5.30 16.93
CA ASP A 260 1.95 6.22 15.78
C ASP A 260 3.01 5.89 14.72
N ASP A 261 3.52 4.66 14.68
CA ASP A 261 4.32 4.15 13.58
C ASP A 261 3.44 3.91 12.34
N LEU A 262 2.23 3.39 12.57
CA LEU A 262 1.10 3.39 11.64
C LEU A 262 0.04 4.37 12.16
N GLN A 263 -0.62 5.11 11.27
CA GLN A 263 -1.48 6.24 11.68
C GLN A 263 -2.96 5.98 11.46
N VAL A 264 -3.32 5.11 10.52
CA VAL A 264 -4.71 4.89 10.10
C VAL A 264 -5.01 3.40 10.05
N VAL A 265 -6.21 3.04 10.49
CA VAL A 265 -6.81 1.73 10.24
C VAL A 265 -8.06 1.88 9.39
N SER A 266 -8.04 1.24 8.23
CA SER A 266 -9.12 1.24 7.23
C SER A 266 -9.67 -0.16 7.04
N SER A 267 -10.85 -0.28 6.44
CA SER A 267 -11.44 -1.60 6.18
C SER A 267 -10.89 -2.27 4.92
N ASP A 268 -10.51 -1.48 3.92
CA ASP A 268 -10.23 -1.94 2.56
C ASP A 268 -11.40 -2.78 2.01
N HIS A 269 -12.62 -2.35 2.34
CA HIS A 269 -13.82 -3.15 2.14
C HIS A 269 -14.11 -3.36 0.65
N CYS A 270 -14.06 -4.63 0.24
CA CYS A 270 -14.35 -5.07 -1.11
C CYS A 270 -14.94 -6.48 -1.03
N THR A 271 -16.26 -6.60 -1.07
CA THR A 271 -16.97 -7.86 -0.83
C THR A 271 -17.31 -8.57 -2.13
N TYR A 272 -17.19 -9.90 -2.13
CA TYR A 272 -17.61 -10.77 -3.21
C TYR A 272 -18.29 -11.99 -2.61
N ASP A 273 -19.43 -12.37 -3.19
CA ASP A 273 -20.10 -13.61 -2.81
C ASP A 273 -19.21 -14.82 -3.15
N VAL A 274 -19.39 -15.91 -2.42
CA VAL A 274 -18.66 -17.16 -2.68
C VAL A 274 -18.90 -17.69 -4.09
N SER A 275 -20.09 -17.44 -4.66
CA SER A 275 -20.40 -17.76 -6.07
C SER A 275 -19.52 -16.99 -7.06
N GLN A 276 -19.23 -15.72 -6.78
CA GLN A 276 -18.31 -14.91 -7.59
C GLN A 276 -16.87 -15.37 -7.39
N ARG A 277 -16.50 -15.77 -6.16
CA ARG A 277 -15.18 -16.32 -5.86
C ARG A 277 -14.89 -17.62 -6.61
N ALA A 278 -15.93 -18.42 -6.86
CA ALA A 278 -15.83 -19.71 -7.54
C ALA A 278 -15.33 -19.61 -9.00
N LEU A 279 -15.21 -18.40 -9.56
CA LEU A 279 -14.48 -18.17 -10.82
C LEU A 279 -13.03 -18.69 -10.77
N GLY A 280 -12.41 -18.67 -9.59
CA GLY A 280 -11.06 -19.19 -9.36
C GLY A 280 -11.00 -20.52 -8.61
N LYS A 281 -12.06 -21.34 -8.67
CA LYS A 281 -12.10 -22.64 -7.98
C LYS A 281 -10.97 -23.60 -8.40
N ASP A 282 -10.58 -23.54 -9.66
CA ASP A 282 -9.52 -24.37 -10.26
C ASP A 282 -8.26 -23.55 -10.57
N ASP A 283 -8.25 -22.25 -10.22
CA ASP A 283 -7.17 -21.30 -10.53
C ASP A 283 -7.30 -20.06 -9.63
N PHE A 284 -6.51 -20.03 -8.55
CA PHE A 284 -6.56 -18.96 -7.54
C PHE A 284 -6.36 -17.56 -8.11
N THR A 285 -5.70 -17.41 -9.27
CA THR A 285 -5.46 -16.10 -9.90
C THR A 285 -6.73 -15.42 -10.39
N LYS A 286 -7.81 -16.19 -10.53
CA LYS A 286 -9.14 -15.71 -10.93
C LYS A 286 -10.07 -15.47 -9.75
N ILE A 287 -9.62 -15.74 -8.51
CA ILE A 287 -10.41 -15.41 -7.33
C ILE A 287 -10.39 -13.89 -7.16
N PRO A 288 -11.55 -13.20 -7.18
CA PRO A 288 -11.62 -11.79 -6.85
C PRO A 288 -11.15 -11.56 -5.42
N ALA A 289 -10.12 -10.72 -5.28
CA ALA A 289 -9.49 -10.42 -4.01
C ALA A 289 -10.21 -9.25 -3.31
N GLY A 290 -10.50 -9.43 -2.02
CA GLY A 290 -11.23 -8.45 -1.20
C GLY A 290 -11.89 -9.13 -0.01
N VAL A 291 -12.11 -8.40 1.09
CA VAL A 291 -12.80 -8.89 2.30
C VAL A 291 -13.74 -7.82 2.86
N ASN A 292 -14.64 -8.21 3.76
CA ASN A 292 -15.47 -7.27 4.49
C ASN A 292 -14.71 -6.59 5.65
N GLY A 293 -15.32 -5.57 6.27
CA GLY A 293 -14.70 -4.85 7.38
C GLY A 293 -15.25 -3.45 7.65
N ILE A 294 -16.04 -2.87 6.75
CA ILE A 294 -16.52 -1.48 6.85
C ILE A 294 -17.42 -1.26 8.10
N GLN A 295 -18.21 -2.28 8.46
CA GLN A 295 -19.08 -2.26 9.64
C GLN A 295 -18.31 -2.69 10.90
N GLU A 296 -17.40 -3.64 10.77
CA GLU A 296 -16.69 -4.25 11.89
C GLU A 296 -15.52 -3.40 12.38
N ARG A 297 -15.05 -2.44 11.58
CA ARG A 297 -13.77 -1.75 11.77
C ARG A 297 -13.59 -1.21 13.19
N LEU A 298 -14.54 -0.41 13.68
CA LEU A 298 -14.44 0.19 15.00
C LEU A 298 -14.53 -0.85 16.13
N LEU A 299 -15.41 -1.84 15.98
CA LEU A 299 -15.59 -2.94 16.94
C LEU A 299 -14.29 -3.75 17.11
N VAL A 300 -13.66 -4.11 16.00
CA VAL A 300 -12.43 -4.90 15.99
C VAL A 300 -11.26 -4.11 16.57
N VAL A 301 -11.09 -2.84 16.19
CA VAL A 301 -10.01 -1.99 16.72
C VAL A 301 -10.21 -1.75 18.22
N TRP A 302 -11.45 -1.54 18.67
CA TRP A 302 -11.78 -1.42 20.09
C TRP A 302 -11.42 -2.68 20.86
N ARG A 303 -11.85 -3.86 20.38
CA ARG A 303 -11.55 -5.15 21.01
C ARG A 303 -10.05 -5.43 21.06
N LYS A 304 -9.33 -5.22 19.95
CA LYS A 304 -7.91 -5.59 19.82
C LYS A 304 -6.97 -4.55 20.42
N GLY A 305 -7.35 -3.29 20.44
CA GLY A 305 -6.55 -2.18 20.94
C GLY A 305 -6.91 -1.76 22.37
N VAL A 306 -8.15 -1.32 22.58
CA VAL A 306 -8.58 -0.71 23.85
C VAL A 306 -8.76 -1.75 24.94
N LEU A 307 -9.56 -2.79 24.69
CA LEU A 307 -9.84 -3.82 25.71
C LEU A 307 -8.60 -4.64 26.10
N THR A 308 -7.60 -4.73 25.24
CA THR A 308 -6.33 -5.41 25.53
C THR A 308 -5.32 -4.52 26.25
N GLY A 309 -5.63 -3.23 26.46
CA GLY A 309 -4.73 -2.26 27.08
C GLY A 309 -3.57 -1.82 26.19
N ARG A 310 -3.59 -2.11 24.88
CA ARG A 310 -2.54 -1.70 23.94
C ARG A 310 -2.64 -0.24 23.53
N MET A 311 -3.84 0.33 23.52
CA MET A 311 -4.06 1.76 23.28
C MET A 311 -5.19 2.29 24.14
N ASP A 312 -5.16 3.58 24.49
CA ASP A 312 -6.28 4.23 25.17
C ASP A 312 -7.38 4.67 24.19
N MET A 313 -8.49 5.19 24.74
CA MET A 313 -9.62 5.65 23.93
C MET A 313 -9.27 6.86 23.05
N ASN A 314 -8.33 7.70 23.48
CA ASN A 314 -7.87 8.86 22.71
C ASN A 314 -7.11 8.43 21.46
N LYS A 315 -6.26 7.40 21.59
CA LYS A 315 -5.53 6.82 20.47
C LYS A 315 -6.45 6.02 19.56
N PHE A 316 -7.45 5.33 20.10
CA PHE A 316 -8.54 4.74 19.31
C PHE A 316 -9.22 5.78 18.41
N VAL A 317 -9.62 6.93 18.96
CA VAL A 317 -10.16 8.06 18.17
C VAL A 317 -9.17 8.53 17.12
N ALA A 318 -7.88 8.64 17.47
CA ALA A 318 -6.85 9.10 16.55
C ALA A 318 -6.73 8.21 15.31
N VAL A 319 -6.58 6.90 15.49
CA VAL A 319 -6.33 5.96 14.37
C VAL A 319 -7.57 5.65 13.54
N THR A 320 -8.76 5.87 14.09
CA THR A 320 -10.04 5.57 13.40
C THR A 320 -10.73 6.78 12.78
N SER A 321 -10.29 8.01 13.10
CA SER A 321 -10.90 9.24 12.56
C SER A 321 -9.91 10.41 12.45
N THR A 322 -9.34 10.90 13.56
CA THR A 322 -8.61 12.17 13.60
C THR A 322 -7.39 12.19 12.69
N ASN A 323 -6.63 11.09 12.61
CA ASN A 323 -5.45 11.02 11.77
C ASN A 323 -5.80 11.05 10.28
N ALA A 324 -6.81 10.29 9.86
CA ALA A 324 -7.34 10.36 8.49
C ALA A 324 -7.81 11.79 8.18
N ALA A 325 -8.58 12.41 9.08
CA ALA A 325 -9.03 13.79 8.90
C ALA A 325 -7.87 14.78 8.73
N LYS A 326 -6.77 14.62 9.49
CA LYS A 326 -5.58 15.47 9.36
C LYS A 326 -4.81 15.19 8.07
N ILE A 327 -4.61 13.92 7.71
CA ILE A 327 -3.83 13.51 6.52
C ILE A 327 -4.52 13.99 5.24
N PHE A 328 -5.85 13.86 5.16
CA PHE A 328 -6.64 14.21 3.98
C PHE A 328 -7.23 15.63 4.01
N ASN A 329 -6.77 16.49 4.94
CA ASN A 329 -7.13 17.91 5.00
C ASN A 329 -8.60 18.24 5.36
N LEU A 330 -9.20 17.43 6.22
CA LEU A 330 -10.57 17.58 6.73
C LEU A 330 -10.65 18.10 8.17
N TYR A 331 -9.52 18.15 8.87
CA TYR A 331 -9.48 18.52 10.28
C TYR A 331 -9.52 20.04 10.49
N PRO A 332 -10.31 20.59 11.44
CA PRO A 332 -11.13 19.89 12.44
C PRO A 332 -12.61 19.71 12.03
N ARG A 333 -13.00 19.98 10.78
CA ARG A 333 -14.37 19.79 10.30
C ARG A 333 -14.86 18.36 10.58
N LYS A 334 -14.02 17.36 10.33
CA LYS A 334 -14.24 15.97 10.72
C LYS A 334 -13.17 15.45 11.68
N GLY A 335 -13.48 14.34 12.37
CA GLY A 335 -12.54 13.68 13.28
C GLY A 335 -12.25 14.43 14.59
N ARG A 336 -13.11 15.37 14.99
CA ARG A 336 -13.06 16.08 16.28
C ARG A 336 -14.46 16.41 16.77
N VAL A 337 -14.71 16.31 18.08
CA VAL A 337 -15.89 16.88 18.73
C VAL A 337 -15.50 18.28 19.22
N ALA A 338 -15.93 19.31 18.51
CA ALA A 338 -15.70 20.71 18.86
C ALA A 338 -16.76 21.61 18.22
N VAL A 339 -16.97 22.80 18.77
CA VAL A 339 -17.82 23.81 18.13
C VAL A 339 -17.28 24.13 16.74
N GLY A 340 -18.15 24.06 15.72
CA GLY A 340 -17.81 24.29 14.32
C GLY A 340 -17.40 23.03 13.54
N SER A 341 -17.24 21.87 14.19
CA SER A 341 -17.09 20.58 13.51
C SER A 341 -18.45 20.05 13.04
N ASP A 342 -18.44 19.21 12.00
CA ASP A 342 -19.64 18.50 11.54
C ASP A 342 -20.18 17.62 12.68
N ALA A 343 -21.51 17.53 12.80
CA ALA A 343 -22.19 16.70 13.79
C ALA A 343 -22.20 15.21 13.38
N ASP A 344 -21.00 14.68 13.13
CA ASP A 344 -20.70 13.29 12.83
C ASP A 344 -20.18 12.63 14.11
N LEU A 345 -21.08 12.02 14.87
CA LEU A 345 -20.84 11.60 16.25
C LEU A 345 -21.27 10.16 16.49
N VAL A 346 -20.56 9.49 17.38
CA VAL A 346 -20.94 8.17 17.90
C VAL A 346 -21.00 8.24 19.42
N ILE A 347 -22.14 7.82 19.97
CA ILE A 347 -22.24 7.44 21.38
C ILE A 347 -21.79 5.98 21.43
N TRP A 348 -20.65 5.77 22.08
CA TRP A 348 -20.02 4.46 22.20
C TRP A 348 -20.36 3.89 23.57
N ASP A 349 -21.10 2.79 23.60
CA ASP A 349 -21.40 2.05 24.81
C ASP A 349 -20.30 0.99 25.02
N PRO A 350 -19.44 1.11 26.06
CA PRO A 350 -18.38 0.14 26.34
C PRO A 350 -18.91 -1.21 26.86
N ASP A 351 -20.17 -1.31 27.25
CA ASP A 351 -20.80 -2.51 27.80
C ASP A 351 -21.66 -3.28 26.81
N LEU A 352 -22.02 -2.67 25.67
CA LEU A 352 -22.74 -3.33 24.58
C LEU A 352 -21.98 -4.55 24.09
N VAL A 353 -22.62 -5.72 24.09
CA VAL A 353 -22.00 -6.98 23.60
C VAL A 353 -22.59 -7.33 22.24
N THR A 354 -21.72 -7.45 21.24
CA THR A 354 -22.09 -7.80 19.86
C THR A 354 -21.30 -9.02 19.41
N THR A 355 -21.97 -10.05 18.91
CA THR A 355 -21.31 -11.14 18.17
C THR A 355 -21.41 -10.85 16.69
N ILE A 356 -20.26 -10.67 16.04
CA ILE A 356 -20.21 -10.42 14.60
C ILE A 356 -20.71 -11.68 13.87
N SER A 357 -21.69 -11.49 12.98
CA SER A 357 -22.25 -12.58 12.19
C SER A 357 -22.80 -12.09 10.85
N THR A 358 -22.62 -12.92 9.83
CA THR A 358 -23.21 -12.77 8.50
C THR A 358 -24.74 -12.61 8.56
N LYS A 359 -25.40 -13.14 9.59
CA LYS A 359 -26.86 -13.04 9.75
C LYS A 359 -27.36 -11.66 10.18
N THR A 360 -26.51 -10.86 10.82
CA THR A 360 -26.88 -9.57 11.44
C THR A 360 -26.16 -8.38 10.82
N GLN A 361 -25.23 -8.61 9.89
CA GLN A 361 -24.52 -7.55 9.18
C GLN A 361 -25.46 -6.76 8.26
N GLN A 362 -25.09 -5.51 7.98
CA GLN A 362 -25.78 -4.61 7.06
C GLN A 362 -25.16 -4.58 5.67
N HIS A 363 -23.86 -4.90 5.57
CA HIS A 363 -23.18 -5.04 4.28
C HIS A 363 -23.64 -6.31 3.56
N LYS A 364 -23.55 -6.31 2.23
CA LYS A 364 -23.83 -7.47 1.39
C LYS A 364 -22.66 -8.46 1.42
N GLY A 365 -22.87 -9.63 0.82
CA GLY A 365 -21.93 -10.75 0.90
C GLY A 365 -22.46 -11.87 1.78
N ASP A 366 -22.17 -13.11 1.39
CA ASP A 366 -22.59 -14.33 2.07
C ASP A 366 -21.53 -14.89 3.05
N TYR A 367 -20.55 -14.07 3.42
CA TYR A 367 -19.46 -14.43 4.33
C TYR A 367 -18.96 -13.21 5.11
N ASN A 368 -18.60 -13.42 6.38
CA ASN A 368 -17.95 -12.42 7.23
C ASN A 368 -16.63 -12.98 7.77
N VAL A 369 -15.50 -12.33 7.47
CA VAL A 369 -14.17 -12.80 7.91
C VAL A 369 -13.96 -12.68 9.43
N PHE A 370 -14.87 -12.04 10.14
CA PHE A 370 -14.88 -11.92 11.61
C PHE A 370 -15.99 -12.76 12.27
N GLU A 371 -16.59 -13.71 11.54
CA GLU A 371 -17.71 -14.52 12.02
C GLU A 371 -17.45 -15.11 13.42
N GLY A 372 -18.44 -14.95 14.31
CA GLY A 372 -18.40 -15.46 15.68
C GLY A 372 -17.56 -14.64 16.64
N MET A 373 -16.90 -13.56 16.20
CA MET A 373 -16.16 -12.69 17.12
C MET A 373 -17.14 -11.91 18.00
N GLU A 374 -17.16 -12.23 19.30
CA GLU A 374 -17.79 -11.42 20.32
C GLU A 374 -16.99 -10.12 20.51
N VAL A 375 -17.64 -8.99 20.74
CA VAL A 375 -17.01 -7.69 21.03
C VAL A 375 -17.80 -7.03 22.15
N LYS A 376 -17.10 -6.58 23.20
CA LYS A 376 -17.67 -5.76 24.27
C LYS A 376 -17.28 -4.29 24.02
N GLY A 377 -18.25 -3.47 23.67
CA GLY A 377 -18.09 -2.09 23.23
C GLY A 377 -18.59 -1.90 21.81
N GLY A 378 -19.48 -0.95 21.58
CA GLY A 378 -20.00 -0.66 20.25
C GLY A 378 -20.80 0.64 20.14
N PRO A 379 -21.22 0.99 18.92
CA PRO A 379 -22.05 2.17 18.69
C PRO A 379 -23.47 1.93 19.20
N SER A 380 -23.89 2.65 20.25
CA SER A 380 -25.28 2.66 20.70
C SER A 380 -26.11 3.69 19.95
N VAL A 381 -25.51 4.85 19.64
CA VAL A 381 -26.13 5.89 18.81
C VAL A 381 -25.13 6.38 17.78
N VAL A 382 -25.57 6.56 16.53
CA VAL A 382 -24.78 7.14 15.45
C VAL A 382 -25.52 8.33 14.87
N ILE A 383 -24.81 9.45 14.78
CA ILE A 383 -25.29 10.72 14.26
C ILE A 383 -24.44 11.06 13.04
N SER A 384 -25.08 11.28 11.90
CA SER A 384 -24.45 11.66 10.64
C SER A 384 -25.06 12.96 10.16
N ALA A 385 -24.24 13.97 9.87
CA ALA A 385 -24.69 15.32 9.50
C ALA A 385 -25.77 15.89 10.45
N GLY A 386 -25.65 15.61 11.76
CA GLY A 386 -26.60 16.08 12.79
C GLY A 386 -27.92 15.29 12.88
N SER A 387 -28.10 14.25 12.07
CA SER A 387 -29.27 13.38 12.11
C SER A 387 -28.95 12.05 12.79
N VAL A 388 -29.79 11.62 13.74
CA VAL A 388 -29.65 10.30 14.37
C VAL A 388 -30.05 9.22 13.36
N VAL A 389 -29.08 8.41 12.95
CA VAL A 389 -29.26 7.33 11.97
C VAL A 389 -29.33 5.95 12.61
N LEU A 390 -28.75 5.76 13.81
CA LEU A 390 -28.83 4.55 14.61
C LEU A 390 -29.12 4.95 16.05
N ASP A 391 -30.11 4.30 16.67
CA ASP A 391 -30.41 4.34 18.11
C ASP A 391 -31.19 3.08 18.53
N ASP A 392 -31.73 3.06 19.75
CA ASP A 392 -32.52 1.95 20.31
C ASP A 392 -33.79 1.64 19.50
N ASP A 393 -34.36 2.63 18.81
CA ASP A 393 -35.54 2.47 17.93
C ASP A 393 -35.15 1.86 16.56
N GLY A 394 -33.86 1.63 16.34
CA GLY A 394 -33.31 0.93 15.20
C GLY A 394 -32.58 1.82 14.21
N PHE A 395 -32.35 1.27 13.01
CA PHE A 395 -31.47 1.87 12.02
C PHE A 395 -32.24 2.53 10.87
N ARG A 396 -32.02 3.83 10.66
CA ARG A 396 -32.76 4.69 9.73
C ARG A 396 -31.78 5.53 8.91
N VAL A 397 -31.71 5.27 7.62
CA VAL A 397 -30.86 6.03 6.68
C VAL A 397 -31.62 6.33 5.40
N THR A 398 -31.30 7.45 4.76
CA THR A 398 -31.84 7.83 3.45
C THR A 398 -30.74 7.69 2.41
N GLN A 399 -31.04 6.96 1.34
CA GLN A 399 -30.14 6.84 0.19
C GLN A 399 -29.84 8.23 -0.39
N GLY A 400 -28.56 8.51 -0.66
CA GLY A 400 -28.12 9.80 -1.23
C GLY A 400 -28.12 10.97 -0.23
N SER A 401 -28.24 10.71 1.07
CA SER A 401 -28.14 11.75 2.11
C SER A 401 -26.70 12.23 2.33
N GLY A 402 -25.71 11.36 2.07
CA GLY A 402 -24.30 11.68 2.18
C GLY A 402 -23.83 12.67 1.12
N GLN A 403 -22.91 13.56 1.50
CA GLN A 403 -22.37 14.58 0.60
C GLN A 403 -20.92 14.28 0.20
N TYR A 404 -20.58 14.63 -1.05
CA TYR A 404 -19.18 14.65 -1.48
C TYR A 404 -18.43 15.75 -0.73
N VAL A 405 -17.31 15.39 -0.12
CA VAL A 405 -16.44 16.32 0.59
C VAL A 405 -15.22 16.62 -0.27
N SER A 406 -15.25 17.82 -0.86
CA SER A 406 -14.12 18.40 -1.59
C SER A 406 -12.95 18.70 -0.65
N LEU A 407 -11.74 18.31 -1.06
CA LEU A 407 -10.53 18.34 -0.24
C LEU A 407 -9.49 19.29 -0.86
N PRO A 408 -9.14 20.40 -0.20
CA PRO A 408 -8.12 21.29 -0.73
C PRO A 408 -6.73 20.60 -0.73
N PRO A 409 -5.87 20.89 -1.74
CA PRO A 409 -4.48 20.47 -1.73
C PRO A 409 -3.68 21.25 -0.66
N ASN A 410 -2.38 21.00 -0.58
CA ASN A 410 -1.46 21.68 0.35
C ASN A 410 -1.90 21.54 1.82
N CYS A 411 -2.19 20.30 2.23
CA CYS A 411 -2.49 20.03 3.63
C CYS A 411 -1.28 20.33 4.52
N ASP A 412 -1.41 21.28 5.45
CA ASP A 412 -0.32 21.70 6.33
C ASP A 412 0.25 20.53 7.15
N PHE A 413 -0.61 19.60 7.59
CA PHE A 413 -0.18 18.44 8.38
C PHE A 413 0.87 17.58 7.67
N ILE A 414 0.79 17.47 6.34
CA ILE A 414 1.71 16.64 5.55
C ILE A 414 2.76 17.49 4.78
N TYR A 415 2.44 18.73 4.38
CA TYR A 415 3.29 19.57 3.53
C TYR A 415 4.07 20.68 4.26
N ALA A 416 3.69 21.08 5.48
CA ALA A 416 4.39 22.18 6.17
C ALA A 416 5.89 21.88 6.35
N ARG A 417 6.24 20.65 6.71
CA ARG A 417 7.64 20.21 6.86
C ARG A 417 8.35 20.02 5.51
N ILE A 418 7.63 19.79 4.43
CA ILE A 418 8.21 19.55 3.09
C ILE A 418 8.80 20.85 2.55
N SER A 419 8.05 21.95 2.67
CA SER A 419 8.51 23.27 2.20
C SER A 419 9.79 23.73 2.91
N GLU A 420 9.91 23.49 4.23
CA GLU A 420 11.14 23.81 4.96
C GLU A 420 12.31 22.89 4.60
N ARG A 421 12.06 21.61 4.31
CA ARG A 421 13.10 20.69 3.83
C ARG A 421 13.64 21.08 2.47
N ASP A 422 12.80 21.57 1.57
CA ASP A 422 13.23 22.02 0.25
C ASP A 422 14.21 23.20 0.37
N LYS A 423 13.94 24.13 1.28
CA LYS A 423 14.84 25.25 1.59
C LYS A 423 16.15 24.76 2.21
N ALA A 424 16.06 23.89 3.22
CA ALA A 424 17.22 23.43 3.99
C ALA A 424 18.16 22.52 3.18
N ASN A 425 17.62 21.72 2.25
CA ASN A 425 18.39 20.74 1.47
C ASN A 425 18.60 21.17 0.01
N ALA A 426 18.42 22.46 -0.31
CA ALA A 426 18.65 22.97 -1.65
C ALA A 426 20.10 22.69 -2.09
N PRO A 427 20.34 22.12 -3.28
CA PRO A 427 21.69 21.87 -3.78
C PRO A 427 22.51 23.16 -3.85
N GLN A 428 23.72 23.14 -3.28
CA GLN A 428 24.62 24.28 -3.32
C GLN A 428 25.71 24.06 -4.37
N LYS A 429 25.78 24.99 -5.33
CA LYS A 429 26.88 25.01 -6.30
C LYS A 429 28.17 25.42 -5.59
N VAL A 430 29.16 24.54 -5.56
CA VAL A 430 30.52 24.91 -5.15
C VAL A 430 31.12 25.80 -6.24
N VAL A 431 31.42 27.05 -5.88
CA VAL A 431 32.14 27.97 -6.77
C VAL A 431 33.58 27.51 -6.86
N ARG A 432 34.02 27.17 -8.08
CA ARG A 432 35.39 26.76 -8.39
C ARG A 432 35.98 27.72 -9.41
N GLU A 433 37.30 27.90 -9.38
CA GLU A 433 38.00 28.58 -10.47
C GLU A 433 37.75 27.83 -11.79
N PRO A 434 37.68 28.55 -12.93
CA PRO A 434 37.60 27.91 -14.24
C PRO A 434 38.78 26.95 -14.44
N TYR A 435 38.49 25.74 -14.95
CA TYR A 435 39.55 24.78 -15.28
C TYR A 435 40.46 25.38 -16.37
N SER A 436 41.75 25.53 -16.05
CA SER A 436 42.77 26.11 -16.93
C SER A 436 43.76 25.09 -17.49
N GLY A 437 43.58 23.81 -17.16
CA GLY A 437 44.45 22.73 -17.64
C GLY A 437 44.15 22.31 -19.08
N PRO A 438 45.03 21.50 -19.70
CA PRO A 438 44.76 20.93 -21.01
C PRO A 438 43.54 20.01 -20.97
N SER A 439 42.71 20.02 -22.02
CA SER A 439 41.58 19.08 -22.20
C SER A 439 41.88 18.13 -23.37
N PHE A 440 41.59 16.84 -23.20
CA PHE A 440 41.70 15.89 -24.29
C PHE A 440 40.61 16.15 -25.34
N ASN A 441 41.00 16.36 -26.60
CA ASN A 441 40.05 16.64 -27.67
C ASN A 441 39.46 15.32 -28.20
N LEU A 442 38.28 14.96 -27.71
CA LEU A 442 37.55 13.73 -28.05
C LEU A 442 36.64 13.93 -29.29
N SER A 443 37.10 14.70 -30.29
CA SER A 443 36.32 15.06 -31.48
C SER A 443 35.85 13.85 -32.31
N ASN A 444 36.43 12.67 -32.12
CA ASN A 444 36.04 11.44 -32.83
C ASN A 444 35.31 10.39 -31.96
N GLY A 445 35.05 10.67 -30.66
CA GLY A 445 34.49 9.68 -29.73
C GLY A 445 33.25 10.11 -28.94
N ILE A 446 32.91 11.41 -28.92
CA ILE A 446 31.74 11.90 -28.15
C ILE A 446 30.42 11.54 -28.81
N ALA A 447 30.38 11.41 -30.13
CA ALA A 447 29.20 10.92 -30.84
C ALA A 447 28.78 9.50 -30.41
N ALA A 448 29.68 8.73 -29.78
CA ALA A 448 29.39 7.40 -29.23
C ALA A 448 28.99 7.40 -27.74
N LEU A 449 29.13 8.53 -27.03
CA LEU A 449 28.89 8.67 -25.58
C LEU A 449 27.72 9.61 -25.25
N GLU A 450 27.18 10.34 -26.22
CA GLU A 450 25.89 11.00 -26.07
C GLU A 450 24.81 9.92 -25.90
N ILE A 451 24.39 9.74 -24.65
CA ILE A 451 23.23 8.94 -24.28
C ILE A 451 22.06 9.45 -25.14
N SER A 452 21.58 8.57 -26.01
CA SER A 452 20.55 8.80 -27.02
C SER A 452 19.26 9.39 -26.43
N SER A 453 19.20 10.72 -26.33
CA SER A 453 17.99 11.46 -26.05
C SER A 453 17.31 11.88 -27.36
N SER A 454 16.83 10.92 -28.14
CA SER A 454 15.82 11.15 -29.19
C SER A 454 15.22 9.84 -29.73
N SER A 455 13.97 9.60 -29.32
CA SER A 455 12.86 8.90 -29.98
C SER A 455 13.06 8.11 -31.29
N GLN A 456 12.51 6.88 -31.26
CA GLN A 456 11.73 6.20 -32.31
C GLN A 456 12.40 5.86 -33.66
N GLN A 457 12.66 4.57 -33.88
CA GLN A 457 11.95 3.75 -34.89
C GLN A 457 12.43 2.29 -34.79
N ALA A 458 11.49 1.38 -34.51
CA ALA A 458 11.69 -0.04 -34.75
C ALA A 458 11.75 -0.24 -36.28
N ALA A 459 12.91 -0.64 -36.79
CA ALA A 459 13.06 -1.16 -38.13
C ALA A 459 13.59 -2.59 -38.04
N HIS A 460 12.72 -3.55 -38.35
CA HIS A 460 13.13 -4.88 -38.73
C HIS A 460 14.08 -4.78 -39.93
N ALA A 461 15.27 -5.37 -39.80
CA ALA A 461 16.10 -5.72 -40.95
C ALA A 461 16.79 -7.06 -40.65
N GLU A 462 16.28 -8.11 -41.29
CA GLU A 462 17.07 -9.31 -41.58
C GLU A 462 18.28 -8.91 -42.43
N LYS A 463 19.47 -9.36 -42.05
CA LYS A 463 20.51 -9.83 -42.98
C LYS A 463 21.61 -10.56 -42.21
N GLY A 464 21.83 -11.81 -42.62
CA GLY A 464 22.85 -12.69 -42.10
C GLY A 464 24.28 -12.26 -42.44
N GLY A 465 25.22 -12.83 -41.71
CA GLY A 465 26.65 -12.67 -41.92
C GLY A 465 27.46 -13.27 -40.78
N GLU A 466 27.80 -14.55 -40.94
CA GLU A 466 29.01 -15.21 -40.42
C GLU A 466 29.28 -15.20 -38.91
N PHE A 467 28.73 -16.20 -38.22
CA PHE A 467 29.24 -16.69 -36.94
C PHE A 467 30.56 -17.43 -37.18
N TYR A 468 31.69 -16.85 -36.76
CA TYR A 468 32.96 -17.57 -36.73
C TYR A 468 32.95 -18.65 -35.67
N ASN A 469 32.89 -19.90 -36.14
CA ASN A 469 33.26 -21.09 -35.39
C ASN A 469 34.72 -21.00 -34.93
N ARG A 470 34.96 -21.02 -33.61
CA ARG A 470 36.22 -21.50 -33.06
C ARG A 470 35.92 -22.60 -32.05
N ALA A 471 36.36 -23.80 -32.39
CA ALA A 471 36.30 -24.96 -31.51
C ALA A 471 37.21 -24.73 -30.28
N THR A 472 36.66 -24.88 -29.08
CA THR A 472 37.45 -25.11 -27.88
C THR A 472 37.31 -26.56 -27.48
N SER A 473 38.40 -27.30 -27.68
CA SER A 473 38.61 -28.66 -27.20
C SER A 473 38.42 -28.77 -25.69
N SER A 474 37.84 -29.89 -25.29
CA SER A 474 37.72 -30.43 -23.93
C SER A 474 38.90 -30.15 -22.99
N GLY A 475 38.59 -29.73 -21.76
CA GLY A 475 39.52 -29.78 -20.63
C GLY A 475 38.82 -29.27 -19.36
N GLY A 476 38.45 -30.19 -18.47
CA GLY A 476 37.79 -29.86 -17.20
C GLY A 476 38.63 -28.91 -16.35
N ARG A 477 38.01 -27.87 -15.80
CA ARG A 477 38.65 -26.94 -14.86
C ARG A 477 38.22 -27.24 -13.43
N HIS A 478 39.24 -27.39 -12.58
CA HIS A 478 39.14 -27.54 -11.13
C HIS A 478 38.82 -26.18 -10.49
N GLN A 479 37.84 -26.09 -9.59
CA GLN A 479 37.34 -24.82 -9.02
C GLN A 479 38.29 -24.13 -8.00
N GLN A 480 39.55 -24.53 -7.91
CA GLN A 480 40.52 -23.94 -6.96
C GLN A 480 41.69 -23.19 -7.60
N ASP A 481 41.76 -23.11 -8.93
CA ASP A 481 42.79 -22.31 -9.58
C ASP A 481 42.32 -20.85 -9.73
N SER A 482 42.67 -20.02 -8.75
CA SER A 482 42.51 -18.57 -8.82
C SER A 482 43.49 -17.96 -9.82
N SER A 483 42.97 -17.32 -10.88
CA SER A 483 43.75 -16.59 -11.88
C SER A 483 44.00 -15.13 -11.48
N PHE A 484 44.61 -14.91 -10.32
CA PHE A 484 45.07 -13.59 -9.91
C PHE A 484 46.60 -13.55 -9.97
N HIS A 485 47.16 -13.03 -11.06
CA HIS A 485 48.57 -12.70 -11.18
C HIS A 485 48.72 -11.18 -11.34
N LEU A 486 49.40 -10.55 -10.39
CA LEU A 486 49.87 -9.18 -10.53
C LEU A 486 51.15 -9.22 -11.39
N SER A 487 51.06 -8.74 -12.63
CA SER A 487 52.25 -8.52 -13.47
C SER A 487 52.71 -7.07 -13.32
N GLY A 488 53.90 -6.87 -12.73
CA GLY A 488 54.54 -5.57 -12.55
C GLY A 488 55.33 -5.51 -11.25
N ALA A 489 56.41 -4.72 -11.22
CA ALA A 489 57.21 -4.50 -10.03
C ALA A 489 56.34 -3.89 -8.91
N GLN A 490 56.34 -4.51 -7.74
CA GLN A 490 55.61 -4.06 -6.56
C GLN A 490 56.48 -3.09 -5.75
N ILE A 491 55.83 -2.21 -5.00
CA ILE A 491 56.48 -1.09 -4.29
C ILE A 491 57.47 -1.55 -3.20
N ASP A 492 57.42 -2.82 -2.82
CA ASP A 492 58.19 -3.45 -1.76
C ASP A 492 59.14 -4.57 -2.24
N ASP A 493 59.31 -4.75 -3.56
CA ASP A 493 60.21 -5.75 -4.15
C ASP A 493 61.68 -5.61 -3.69
N SER A 494 62.07 -4.44 -3.18
CA SER A 494 63.42 -4.18 -2.66
C SER A 494 63.57 -4.43 -1.15
N GLN A 495 62.54 -4.92 -0.46
CA GLN A 495 62.61 -5.25 0.97
C GLN A 495 62.99 -6.73 1.17
N PRO A 496 64.05 -7.05 1.94
CA PRO A 496 64.44 -8.43 2.18
C PRO A 496 63.37 -9.17 3.01
N VAL A 497 62.80 -10.23 2.42
CA VAL A 497 61.78 -11.08 3.05
C VAL A 497 62.38 -11.84 4.24
N LYS A 498 61.86 -11.60 5.45
CA LYS A 498 62.19 -12.43 6.62
C LYS A 498 61.53 -13.80 6.50
N PRO A 499 62.21 -14.92 6.80
CA PRO A 499 61.58 -16.23 6.80
C PRO A 499 60.54 -16.32 7.93
N SER A 500 59.27 -16.47 7.56
CA SER A 500 58.16 -16.66 8.51
C SER A 500 58.23 -18.04 9.16
N MET A 501 58.21 -18.09 10.49
CA MET A 501 58.00 -19.33 11.26
C MET A 501 56.61 -19.91 10.99
N LYS A 502 56.53 -21.20 10.64
CA LYS A 502 55.27 -21.96 10.66
C LYS A 502 54.83 -22.15 12.11
N VAL A 503 53.70 -21.56 12.49
CA VAL A 503 52.99 -21.90 13.72
C VAL A 503 52.01 -23.03 13.41
N SER A 504 52.32 -24.24 13.86
CA SER A 504 51.32 -25.30 14.02
C SER A 504 50.72 -25.17 15.42
N GLN A 505 49.38 -25.16 15.47
CA GLN A 505 48.50 -25.03 16.64
C GLN A 505 48.03 -23.61 17.00
N PRO A 506 46.74 -23.27 16.75
CA PRO A 506 46.09 -22.14 17.40
C PRO A 506 45.78 -22.49 18.88
N PRO A 507 45.99 -21.57 19.83
CA PRO A 507 45.74 -21.84 21.24
C PRO A 507 44.26 -21.67 21.61
N GLY A 508 43.67 -22.74 22.16
CA GLY A 508 42.48 -22.73 23.03
C GLY A 508 41.12 -22.65 22.32
N GLY A 509 40.19 -23.59 22.46
CA GLY A 509 40.15 -24.74 23.36
C GLY A 509 38.96 -25.64 23.03
N ARG A 510 39.17 -26.95 23.24
CA ARG A 510 38.10 -27.95 23.36
C ARG A 510 37.22 -27.63 24.56
N SER A 511 35.91 -27.80 24.43
CA SER A 511 35.10 -28.35 25.52
C SER A 511 33.97 -29.22 24.97
N SER A 512 33.67 -30.25 25.74
CA SER A 512 32.96 -31.49 25.46
C SER A 512 31.44 -31.40 25.53
N GLN A 513 30.79 -32.38 24.88
CA GLN A 513 29.39 -32.75 25.02
C GLN A 513 28.99 -33.15 26.47
N LEU A 514 27.65 -33.12 26.68
CA LEU A 514 26.80 -33.77 27.70
C LEU A 514 26.64 -33.03 29.05
N TRP A 515 25.46 -32.46 29.32
CA TRP A 515 24.26 -33.14 29.86
C TRP A 515 22.98 -32.44 29.38
#